data_AF-A0A838TIS0-F1
#
_entry.id   AF-A0A838TIS0-F1
#
_cell.length_a   1.000
_cell.length_b   1.000
_cell.length_c   1.000
_cell.angle_alpha   90.00
_cell.angle_beta   90.00
_cell.angle_gamma   90.00
#
_symmetry.space_group_name_H-M   'P 1'
#
loop_
_entity.id
_entity.type
_entity.pdbx_description
1 polymer ?
#
loop_
_entity_poly.entity_id
_entity_poly.type
_entity_poly.pdbx_seq_one_letter_code
_entity_poly.pdbx_strand_id
1 'polypeptide(L)'
;AMIGQGLAEKVRDLSLKIYLAGKAHAASCGIIVADTKFEFGLTNGDFLLIDECMTPDSSRFWPADSYAPGQSPPSFDKQFVRDYLETLDWDKTYPGPSLPREVIEKTSQKYREAFRRLTNHELDQGTD
;
A
#
# COMPACT_ATOMS: atom_id res chain seq x y z
N ALA A 1 -2.80 -0.87 27.99
CA ALA A 1 -2.42 -1.25 26.62
C ALA A 1 -2.42 -2.78 26.50
N MET A 2 -2.93 -3.34 25.39
CA MET A 2 -3.13 -4.79 25.22
C MET A 2 -1.84 -5.64 25.31
N ILE A 3 -0.68 -5.06 25.01
CA ILE A 3 0.63 -5.73 25.07
C ILE A 3 1.56 -5.17 26.17
N GLY A 4 1.04 -4.34 27.07
CA GLY A 4 1.85 -3.61 28.05
C GLY A 4 2.58 -2.39 27.46
N GLN A 5 2.92 -1.43 28.33
CA GLN A 5 3.46 -0.14 27.90
C GLN A 5 4.84 -0.25 27.23
N GLY A 6 5.78 -0.97 27.85
CA GLY A 6 7.14 -1.07 27.31
C GLY A 6 7.22 -1.74 25.93
N LEU A 7 6.39 -2.75 25.67
CA LEU A 7 6.31 -3.36 24.33
C LEU A 7 5.59 -2.44 23.32
N ALA A 8 4.55 -1.72 23.75
CA ALA A 8 3.84 -0.75 22.91
C ALA A 8 4.75 0.41 22.47
N GLU A 9 5.61 0.91 23.35
CA GLU A 9 6.58 1.95 23.02
C GLU A 9 7.63 1.43 22.04
N LYS A 10 8.16 0.22 22.26
CA LYS A 10 9.11 -0.42 21.34
C LYS A 10 8.54 -0.61 19.94
N VAL A 11 7.33 -1.16 19.81
CA VAL A 11 6.72 -1.40 18.49
C VAL A 11 6.35 -0.08 17.78
N ARG A 12 5.95 0.95 18.53
CA ARG A 12 5.75 2.31 17.99
C ARG A 12 7.06 2.83 17.39
N ASP A 13 8.16 2.76 18.14
CA ASP A 13 9.45 3.31 17.71
C ASP A 13 9.99 2.56 16.48
N LEU A 14 9.84 1.22 16.45
CA LEU A 14 10.17 0.41 15.28
C LEU A 14 9.31 0.77 14.06
N SER A 15 7.99 0.88 14.24
CA SER A 15 7.05 1.25 13.17
C SER A 15 7.41 2.60 12.56
N LEU A 16 7.67 3.61 13.40
CA LEU A 16 8.07 4.94 12.94
C LEU A 16 9.42 4.92 12.23
N LYS A 17 10.40 4.16 12.74
CA LYS A 17 11.71 4.04 12.10
C LYS A 17 11.60 3.43 10.70
N ILE A 18 10.85 2.35 10.54
CA ILE A 18 10.62 1.69 9.25
C ILE A 18 9.87 2.63 8.30
N TYR A 19 8.77 3.22 8.76
CA TYR A 19 7.97 4.16 7.97
C TYR A 19 8.81 5.36 7.48
N LEU A 20 9.60 5.99 8.35
CA LEU A 20 10.43 7.14 7.97
C LEU A 20 11.48 6.77 6.93
N ALA A 21 12.12 5.61 7.07
CA ALA A 21 13.09 5.12 6.10
C ALA A 21 12.44 4.85 4.73
N GLY A 22 11.34 4.08 4.71
CA GLY A 22 10.63 3.76 3.47
C GLY A 22 9.99 4.98 2.81
N LYS A 23 9.43 5.91 3.60
CA LYS A 23 8.92 7.19 3.12
C LYS A 23 10.01 8.02 2.46
N ALA A 24 11.20 8.11 3.07
CA ALA A 24 12.30 8.87 2.49
C ALA A 24 12.75 8.29 1.15
N HIS A 25 12.84 6.96 1.05
CA HIS A 25 13.12 6.27 -0.20
C HIS A 25 12.05 6.55 -1.27
N ALA A 26 10.78 6.31 -0.93
CA ALA A 26 9.65 6.56 -1.84
C ALA A 26 9.59 8.02 -2.32
N ALA A 27 9.88 8.98 -1.44
CA ALA A 27 9.94 10.39 -1.79
C ALA A 27 11.03 10.69 -2.84
N SER A 28 12.19 10.04 -2.74
CA SER A 28 13.25 10.15 -3.75
C SER A 28 12.80 9.59 -5.13
N CYS A 29 11.85 8.66 -5.13
CA CYS A 29 11.21 8.11 -6.32
C CYS A 29 9.97 8.91 -6.76
N GLY A 30 9.68 10.06 -6.14
CA GLY A 30 8.53 10.92 -6.41
C GLY A 30 7.17 10.38 -5.93
N ILE A 31 7.18 9.54 -4.91
CA ILE A 31 5.97 8.94 -4.31
C ILE A 31 5.82 9.44 -2.87
N ILE A 32 4.63 9.89 -2.52
CA ILE A 32 4.22 10.19 -1.14
C ILE A 32 3.61 8.93 -0.55
N VAL A 33 4.12 8.51 0.62
CA VAL A 33 3.49 7.47 1.44
C VAL A 33 2.67 8.14 2.52
N ALA A 34 1.34 8.16 2.34
CA ALA A 34 0.44 8.84 3.27
C ALA A 34 0.35 8.09 4.61
N ASP A 35 0.19 6.77 4.55
CA ASP A 35 0.16 5.85 5.68
C ASP A 35 0.53 4.43 5.23
N THR A 36 0.78 3.57 6.21
CA THR A 36 1.07 2.14 6.04
C THR A 36 0.61 1.36 7.27
N LYS A 37 0.25 0.10 7.09
CA LYS A 37 0.09 -0.89 8.16
C LYS A 37 1.34 -1.77 8.21
N PHE A 38 1.82 -2.05 9.42
CA PHE A 38 2.80 -3.10 9.67
C PHE A 38 2.21 -4.15 10.60
N GLU A 39 2.61 -5.40 10.41
CA GLU A 39 2.36 -6.46 11.38
C GLU A 39 3.67 -6.94 11.99
N PHE A 40 3.63 -7.21 13.29
CA PHE A 40 4.77 -7.70 14.03
C PHE A 40 4.41 -8.97 14.79
N GLY A 41 5.23 -10.00 14.62
CA GLY A 41 5.28 -11.14 15.52
C GLY A 41 6.17 -10.83 16.73
N LEU A 42 5.88 -11.45 17.87
CA LEU A 42 6.73 -11.39 19.06
C LEU A 42 7.26 -12.79 19.37
N THR A 43 8.58 -12.96 19.39
CA THR A 43 9.22 -14.22 19.77
C THR A 43 10.42 -13.95 20.67
N ASN A 44 10.52 -14.68 21.79
CA ASN A 44 11.60 -14.52 22.77
C ASN A 44 11.86 -13.07 23.25
N GLY A 45 10.85 -12.21 23.21
CA GLY A 45 10.95 -10.79 23.59
C GLY A 45 11.37 -9.83 22.46
N ASP A 46 11.64 -10.35 21.26
CA ASP A 46 12.01 -9.58 20.07
C ASP A 46 10.86 -9.48 19.06
N PHE A 47 10.75 -8.32 18.43
CA PHE A 47 9.78 -8.08 17.37
C PHE A 47 10.32 -8.51 16.01
N LEU A 48 9.56 -9.33 15.30
CA LEU A 48 9.79 -9.70 13.91
C LEU A 48 8.79 -8.93 13.05
N LEU A 49 9.28 -8.20 12.05
CA LEU A 49 8.41 -7.68 10.99
C LEU A 49 7.91 -8.87 10.16
N ILE A 50 6.59 -9.00 10.05
CA ILE A 50 5.93 -10.07 9.31
C ILE A 50 4.96 -9.45 8.29
N ASP A 51 4.23 -10.30 7.58
CA ASP A 51 3.31 -9.90 6.50
C ASP A 51 4.05 -9.13 5.38
N GLU A 52 3.30 -8.53 4.46
CA GLU A 52 3.84 -7.57 3.51
C GLU A 52 4.24 -6.23 4.18
N CYS A 53 5.21 -5.55 3.58
CA CYS A 53 5.76 -4.30 4.10
C CYS A 53 5.83 -3.25 2.98
N MET A 54 5.09 -2.15 3.17
CA MET A 54 5.09 -1.01 2.25
C MET A 54 4.80 -1.39 0.79
N THR A 55 3.73 -2.15 0.59
CA THR A 55 3.15 -2.46 -0.73
C THR A 55 1.93 -1.55 -0.99
N PRO A 56 1.43 -1.46 -2.23
CA PRO A 56 0.19 -0.71 -2.52
C PRO A 56 -1.07 -1.30 -1.84
N ASP A 57 -1.01 -2.51 -1.29
CA ASP A 57 -2.11 -3.12 -0.52
C ASP A 57 -2.09 -2.69 0.95
N SER A 58 -0.90 -2.60 1.54
CA SER A 58 -0.67 -2.21 2.93
C SER A 58 -0.46 -0.71 3.13
N SER A 59 -0.24 0.05 2.05
CA SER A 59 0.10 1.49 2.07
C SER A 59 -0.67 2.31 1.04
N ARG A 60 -0.93 3.57 1.37
CA ARG A 60 -1.46 4.55 0.41
C ARG A 60 -0.31 5.32 -0.25
N PHE A 61 -0.10 5.05 -1.53
CA PHE A 61 0.94 5.68 -2.35
C PHE A 61 0.33 6.70 -3.30
N TRP A 62 0.79 7.95 -3.20
CA TRP A 62 0.33 9.04 -4.06
C TRP A 62 1.49 9.56 -4.92
N PRO A 63 1.27 9.84 -6.22
CA PRO A 63 2.26 10.51 -7.05
C PRO A 63 2.47 11.95 -6.55
N ALA A 64 3.72 12.31 -6.22
CA ALA A 64 4.04 13.60 -5.61
C ALA A 64 3.77 14.79 -6.54
N ASP A 65 3.83 14.57 -7.86
CA ASP A 65 3.61 15.55 -8.92
C ASP A 65 2.13 15.88 -9.17
N SER A 66 1.20 15.10 -8.62
CA SER A 66 -0.24 15.26 -8.85
C SER A 66 -1.06 15.43 -7.58
N TYR A 67 -0.47 15.27 -6.39
CA TYR A 67 -1.15 15.51 -5.12
C TYR A 67 -1.12 16.98 -4.69
N ALA A 68 -2.26 17.51 -4.27
CA ALA A 68 -2.40 18.78 -3.56
C ALA A 68 -3.36 18.64 -2.37
N PRO A 69 -3.16 19.38 -1.26
CA PRO A 69 -4.13 19.43 -0.18
C PRO A 69 -5.52 19.91 -0.65
N GLY A 70 -6.58 19.28 -0.14
CA GLY A 70 -7.96 19.64 -0.46
C GLY A 70 -8.60 18.87 -1.63
N GLN A 71 -7.88 17.91 -2.24
CA GLN A 71 -8.43 17.03 -3.27
C GLN A 71 -8.37 15.55 -2.85
N SER A 72 -9.19 14.72 -3.49
CA SER A 72 -9.03 13.26 -3.42
C SER A 72 -7.69 12.88 -4.07
N PRO A 73 -6.77 12.23 -3.34
CA PRO A 73 -5.44 11.97 -3.86
C PRO A 73 -5.49 10.97 -5.03
N PRO A 74 -4.75 11.23 -6.12
CA PRO A 74 -4.47 10.19 -7.09
C PRO A 74 -3.69 9.07 -6.41
N SER A 75 -4.10 7.82 -6.60
CA SER A 75 -3.50 6.68 -5.91
C SER A 75 -2.93 5.64 -6.87
N PHE A 76 -1.85 5.00 -6.45
CA PHE A 76 -1.30 3.80 -7.09
C PHE A 76 -2.01 2.50 -6.66
N ASP A 77 -3.06 2.61 -5.84
CA ASP A 77 -3.77 1.48 -5.25
C ASP A 77 -5.06 1.10 -6.01
N LYS A 78 -5.95 0.38 -5.31
CA LYS A 78 -7.22 -0.19 -5.75
C LYS A 78 -8.28 0.85 -6.15
N GLN A 79 -7.93 2.12 -6.41
CA GLN A 79 -8.90 3.17 -6.73
C GLN A 79 -9.76 2.83 -7.97
N PHE A 80 -9.18 2.28 -9.04
CA PHE A 80 -9.96 1.87 -10.22
C PHE A 80 -11.00 0.77 -9.92
N VAL A 81 -10.64 -0.17 -9.04
CA VAL A 81 -11.57 -1.21 -8.59
C VAL A 81 -12.68 -0.60 -7.75
N ARG A 82 -12.34 0.28 -6.80
CA ARG A 82 -13.31 0.98 -5.94
C ARG A 82 -14.28 1.79 -6.79
N ASP A 83 -13.77 2.64 -7.68
CA ASP A 83 -14.58 3.48 -8.56
C ASP A 83 -15.53 2.64 -9.40
N TYR A 84 -15.05 1.53 -9.97
CA TYR A 84 -15.91 0.60 -10.72
C TYR A 84 -17.00 -0.02 -9.84
N LEU A 85 -16.64 -0.52 -8.65
CA LEU A 85 -17.60 -1.17 -7.76
C LEU A 85 -18.69 -0.20 -7.28
N GLU A 86 -18.37 1.08 -7.08
CA GLU A 86 -19.35 2.11 -6.73
C GLU A 86 -20.31 2.47 -7.90
N THR A 87 -20.04 2.02 -9.13
CA THR A 87 -21.00 2.13 -10.25
C THR A 87 -22.05 1.02 -10.27
N LEU A 88 -21.87 -0.03 -9.47
CA LEU A 88 -22.75 -1.19 -9.44
C LEU A 88 -23.77 -1.08 -8.32
N ASP A 89 -24.96 -1.65 -8.54
CA ASP A 89 -25.95 -1.87 -7.47
C ASP A 89 -25.58 -3.13 -6.67
N TRP A 90 -24.37 -3.13 -6.08
CA TRP A 90 -23.83 -4.23 -5.30
C TRP A 90 -23.71 -3.82 -3.83
N ASP A 91 -24.40 -4.53 -2.96
CA ASP A 91 -24.48 -4.28 -1.51
C ASP A 91 -23.24 -4.76 -0.72
N LYS A 92 -22.12 -5.03 -1.42
CA LYS A 92 -20.85 -5.49 -0.85
C LYS A 92 -20.94 -6.87 -0.18
N THR A 93 -21.90 -7.70 -0.60
CA THR A 93 -22.05 -9.10 -0.14
C THR A 93 -21.48 -10.12 -1.12
N TYR A 94 -21.17 -11.32 -0.63
CA TYR A 94 -20.67 -12.41 -1.47
C TYR A 94 -21.80 -13.06 -2.29
N PRO A 95 -21.59 -13.43 -3.57
CA PRO A 95 -20.35 -13.31 -4.35
C PRO A 95 -20.12 -11.89 -4.89
N GLY A 96 -18.85 -11.47 -4.94
CA GLY A 96 -18.47 -10.20 -5.55
C GLY A 96 -18.64 -10.21 -7.08
N PRO A 97 -18.86 -9.04 -7.70
CA PRO A 97 -19.03 -8.93 -9.14
C PRO A 97 -17.72 -9.25 -9.88
N SER A 98 -17.84 -9.70 -11.12
CA SER A 98 -16.69 -9.81 -12.02
C SER A 98 -16.21 -8.42 -12.45
N LEU A 99 -14.88 -8.23 -12.49
CA LEU A 99 -14.28 -6.98 -12.93
C LEU A 99 -14.05 -7.02 -14.45
N PRO A 100 -14.39 -5.96 -15.20
CA PRO A 100 -14.05 -5.83 -16.60
C PRO A 100 -12.54 -5.88 -16.79
N ARG A 101 -12.10 -6.44 -17.92
CA ARG A 101 -10.68 -6.55 -18.28
C ARG A 101 -9.94 -5.22 -18.18
N GLU A 102 -10.57 -4.12 -18.60
CA GLU A 102 -9.98 -2.79 -18.54
C GLU A 102 -9.67 -2.33 -17.10
N VAL A 103 -10.55 -2.63 -16.14
CA VAL A 103 -10.34 -2.30 -14.72
C VAL A 103 -9.17 -3.11 -14.17
N ILE A 104 -9.09 -4.40 -14.53
CA ILE A 104 -7.99 -5.30 -14.15
C ILE A 104 -6.66 -4.78 -14.71
N GLU A 105 -6.61 -4.43 -16.00
CA GLU A 105 -5.41 -3.95 -16.67
C GLU A 105 -4.94 -2.60 -16.09
N LYS A 106 -5.85 -1.64 -15.91
CA LYS A 106 -5.53 -0.33 -15.31
C LYS A 106 -5.00 -0.47 -13.89
N THR A 107 -5.64 -1.32 -13.08
CA THR A 107 -5.17 -1.59 -11.71
C THR A 107 -3.79 -2.23 -11.73
N SER A 108 -3.59 -3.26 -12.56
CA SER A 108 -2.29 -3.96 -12.69
C SER A 108 -1.17 -3.02 -13.13
N GLN A 109 -1.45 -2.11 -14.07
CA GLN A 109 -0.49 -1.11 -14.54
C GLN A 109 -0.04 -0.18 -13.41
N LYS A 110 -0.92 0.21 -12.48
CA LYS A 110 -0.53 1.05 -11.34
C LYS A 110 0.39 0.35 -10.35
N TYR A 111 0.15 -0.93 -10.07
CA TYR A 111 1.03 -1.73 -9.22
C TYR A 111 2.42 -1.88 -9.85
N ARG A 112 2.47 -2.15 -11.15
CA ARG A 112 3.73 -2.21 -11.92
C ARG A 112 4.45 -0.87 -11.94
N GLU A 113 3.71 0.22 -12.11
CA GLU A 113 4.27 1.58 -12.08
C GLU A 113 4.90 1.90 -10.72
N ALA A 114 4.19 1.60 -9.62
CA ALA A 114 4.70 1.79 -8.27
C ALA A 114 5.95 0.93 -8.01
N PHE A 115 5.91 -0.36 -8.38
CA PHE A 115 7.06 -1.26 -8.28
C PHE A 115 8.27 -0.69 -9.02
N ARG A 116 8.11 -0.38 -10.31
CA ARG A 116 9.18 0.15 -11.16
C ARG A 116 9.79 1.42 -10.61
N ARG A 117 8.98 2.35 -10.10
CA ARG A 117 9.48 3.59 -9.50
C ARG A 117 10.25 3.33 -8.20
N LEU A 118 9.76 2.44 -7.34
CA LEU A 118 10.36 2.16 -6.04
C LEU A 118 11.63 1.31 -6.14
N THR A 119 11.69 0.39 -7.10
CA THR A 119 12.78 -0.60 -7.21
C THR A 119 13.75 -0.29 -8.36
N ASN A 120 13.34 0.53 -9.32
CA ASN A 120 14.05 0.72 -10.60
C ASN A 120 14.21 -0.60 -11.40
N HIS A 121 13.30 -1.56 -11.19
CA HIS A 121 13.23 -2.82 -11.93
C HIS A 121 11.88 -2.97 -12.63
N GLU A 122 11.85 -3.73 -13.73
CA GLU A 122 10.61 -4.19 -14.35
C GLU A 122 10.20 -5.54 -13.75
N LEU A 123 8.91 -5.76 -13.56
CA LEU A 123 8.40 -7.10 -13.29
C LEU A 123 8.39 -7.86 -14.61
N ASP A 124 8.98 -9.06 -14.62
CA ASP A 124 8.99 -9.89 -15.80
C ASP A 124 7.56 -10.16 -16.25
N GLN A 125 7.29 -9.93 -17.53
CA GLN A 125 5.98 -10.18 -18.12
C GLN A 125 5.92 -11.67 -18.35
N GLY A 126 5.67 -12.46 -17.30
CA GLY A 126 5.62 -13.92 -17.37
C GLY A 126 4.96 -14.36 -18.67
N THR A 127 5.76 -14.88 -19.59
CA THR A 127 5.30 -15.45 -20.84
C THR A 127 4.85 -16.86 -20.52
N ASP A 128 3.61 -16.98 -20.04
CA ASP A 128 2.85 -18.23 -20.08
C ASP A 128 1.73 -18.09 -21.12
#